data_AF-A0A9E3B770-F1
#
_entry.id   AF-A0A9E3B770-F1
#
_cell.length_a   1.000
_cell.length_b   1.000
_cell.length_c   1.000
_cell.angle_alpha   90.00
_cell.angle_beta   90.00
_cell.angle_gamma   90.00
#
_symmetry.space_group_name_H-M   'P 1'
#
loop_
_entity.id
_entity.type
_entity.pdbx_description
1 polymer ?
#
loop_
_entity_poly.entity_id
_entity_poly.type
_entity_poly.pdbx_seq_one_letter_code
_entity_poly.pdbx_strand_id
1 'polypeptide(L)'
;MNEPITKLDTRHGVPRGEVTPWEETRRMLETAELFWLSTVRSDGHPRVTPLVAVWHDGAIHFTTTSTAQKTVNLRGNPHVILTTGCNQKEGLTV
;
A
#
# COMPACT_ATOMS: atom_id res chain seq x y z
N MET A 1 10.29 -17.09 4.87
CA MET A 1 9.72 -15.87 5.48
C MET A 1 8.42 -16.29 6.14
N ASN A 2 8.16 -15.90 7.40
CA ASN A 2 6.89 -16.25 8.05
C ASN A 2 5.75 -15.42 7.45
N GLU A 3 4.60 -16.06 7.27
CA GLU A 3 3.39 -15.39 6.79
C GLU A 3 2.96 -14.28 7.79
N PRO A 4 2.63 -13.07 7.33
CA PRO A 4 2.09 -12.02 8.19
C PRO A 4 0.82 -12.49 8.91
N ILE A 5 0.77 -12.25 10.22
CA ILE A 5 -0.43 -12.54 11.02
C ILE A 5 -1.35 -11.33 10.94
N THR A 6 -2.52 -11.49 10.30
CA THR A 6 -3.54 -10.44 10.29
C THR A 6 -4.19 -10.33 11.67
N LYS A 7 -4.20 -9.13 12.24
CA LYS A 7 -4.88 -8.83 13.50
C LYS A 7 -5.90 -7.72 13.27
N LEU A 8 -7.14 -7.94 13.70
CA LEU A 8 -8.16 -6.89 13.70
C LEU A 8 -7.81 -5.84 14.75
N ASP A 9 -7.74 -4.57 14.34
CA ASP A 9 -7.67 -3.45 15.28
C ASP A 9 -9.09 -3.03 15.68
N THR A 10 -9.54 -3.46 16.85
CA THR A 10 -10.91 -3.17 17.31
C THR A 10 -11.17 -1.69 17.63
N ARG A 11 -10.14 -0.83 17.59
CA ARG A 11 -10.31 0.63 17.76
C ARG A 11 -10.81 1.29 16.48
N HIS A 12 -10.59 0.67 15.32
CA HIS A 12 -10.91 1.20 14.01
C HIS A 12 -11.62 0.15 13.15
N GLY A 13 -12.86 0.40 12.72
CA GLY A 13 -13.63 -0.50 11.86
C GLY A 13 -14.96 -0.96 12.46
N VAL A 14 -15.60 -1.92 11.79
CA VAL A 14 -16.94 -2.42 12.17
C VAL A 14 -16.83 -3.36 13.39
N PRO A 15 -17.68 -3.21 14.42
CA PRO A 15 -17.73 -4.17 15.52
C PRO A 15 -18.03 -5.57 14.97
N ARG A 16 -17.11 -6.54 15.21
CA ARG A 16 -17.16 -7.93 14.68
C ARG A 16 -16.84 -8.11 13.19
N GLY A 17 -16.04 -7.24 12.58
CA GLY A 17 -15.48 -7.52 11.26
C GLY A 17 -14.70 -8.84 11.22
N GLU A 18 -14.84 -9.59 10.11
CA GLU A 18 -14.00 -10.76 9.86
C GLU A 18 -12.58 -10.32 9.47
N VAL A 19 -11.60 -11.11 9.88
CA VAL A 19 -10.20 -10.86 9.55
C VAL A 19 -9.96 -11.32 8.11
N THR A 20 -9.52 -10.42 7.23
CA THR A 20 -9.07 -10.80 5.89
C THR A 20 -7.86 -11.74 6.00
N PRO A 21 -7.93 -12.99 5.51
CA PRO A 21 -6.78 -13.88 5.48
C PRO A 21 -5.63 -13.27 4.68
N TRP A 22 -4.40 -13.53 5.10
CA TRP A 22 -3.23 -12.95 4.42
C TRP A 22 -3.14 -13.40 2.96
N GLU A 23 -3.45 -14.66 2.65
CA GLU A 23 -3.52 -15.17 1.27
C GLU A 23 -4.46 -14.36 0.36
N GLU A 24 -5.58 -13.85 0.88
CA GLU A 24 -6.48 -12.99 0.12
C GLU A 24 -5.84 -11.63 -0.17
N THR A 25 -5.17 -11.05 0.83
CA THR A 25 -4.40 -9.81 0.67
C THR A 25 -3.30 -9.99 -0.36
N ARG A 26 -2.54 -11.08 -0.28
CA ARG A 26 -1.49 -11.42 -1.23
C ARG A 26 -2.04 -11.54 -2.65
N ARG A 27 -3.15 -12.28 -2.83
CA ARG A 27 -3.79 -12.41 -4.14
C ARG A 27 -4.18 -11.06 -4.72
N MET A 28 -4.76 -10.18 -3.90
CA MET A 28 -5.11 -8.82 -4.32
C MET A 28 -3.88 -8.02 -4.76
N LEU A 29 -2.77 -8.12 -4.04
CA LEU A 29 -1.50 -7.48 -4.40
C LEU A 29 -0.89 -8.05 -5.69
N GLU A 30 -1.01 -9.37 -5.91
CA GLU A 30 -0.51 -10.06 -7.11
C GLU A 30 -1.31 -9.69 -8.37
N THR A 31 -2.62 -9.48 -8.25
CA THR A 31 -3.51 -9.20 -9.39
C THR A 31 -3.76 -7.71 -9.64
N ALA A 32 -3.32 -6.83 -8.76
CA ALA A 32 -3.53 -5.40 -8.89
C ALA A 32 -2.75 -4.81 -10.07
N GLU A 33 -3.46 -4.16 -10.99
CA GLU A 33 -2.85 -3.53 -12.18
C GLU A 33 -2.24 -2.15 -11.87
N LEU A 34 -2.77 -1.46 -10.86
CA LEU A 34 -2.40 -0.09 -10.54
C LEU A 34 -2.35 0.14 -9.04
N PHE A 35 -1.33 0.89 -8.62
CA PHE A 35 -1.14 1.32 -7.24
C PHE A 35 -0.98 2.83 -7.17
N TRP A 36 -1.22 3.39 -5.99
CA TRP A 36 -0.91 4.77 -5.63
C TRP A 36 0.10 4.77 -4.49
N LEU A 37 1.28 5.33 -4.77
CA LEU A 37 2.33 5.51 -3.79
C LEU A 37 2.22 6.89 -3.16
N SER A 38 1.99 6.93 -1.85
CA SER A 38 2.04 8.11 -1.02
C SER A 38 3.39 8.23 -0.33
N THR A 39 4.08 9.33 -0.59
CA THR A 39 5.37 9.70 0.02
C THR A 39 5.24 11.05 0.72
N VAL A 40 6.19 11.37 1.61
CA VAL A 40 6.27 12.68 2.26
C VAL A 40 7.53 13.40 1.76
N ARG A 41 7.38 14.63 1.30
CA ARG A 41 8.50 15.49 0.89
C ARG A 41 9.27 15.99 2.12
N SER A 42 10.49 16.50 1.91
CA SER A 42 11.30 17.10 2.98
C SER A 42 10.66 18.33 3.64
N ASP A 43 9.76 19.00 2.92
CA ASP A 43 8.94 20.13 3.42
C ASP A 43 7.67 19.66 4.17
N GLY A 44 7.48 18.36 4.35
CA GLY A 44 6.33 17.77 5.03
C GLY A 44 5.10 17.57 4.15
N HIS A 45 5.08 18.07 2.90
CA HIS A 45 3.91 17.92 2.05
C HIS A 45 3.77 16.46 1.53
N PRO A 46 2.56 15.87 1.61
CA PRO A 46 2.29 14.56 1.04
C PRO A 46 2.28 14.62 -0.49
N ARG A 47 2.75 13.56 -1.13
CA ARG A 47 2.74 13.39 -2.59
C ARG A 47 2.24 11.99 -2.92
N VAL A 48 1.14 11.93 -3.67
CA VAL A 48 0.61 10.69 -4.24
C VAL A 48 1.07 10.59 -5.70
N THR A 49 1.48 9.40 -6.15
CA THR A 49 1.81 9.15 -7.56
C THR A 49 1.33 7.76 -7.98
N PRO A 50 0.52 7.63 -9.04
CA PRO A 50 0.17 6.32 -9.57
C PRO A 50 1.40 5.61 -10.14
N LEU A 51 1.48 4.30 -9.97
CA LEU A 51 2.54 3.45 -10.53
C LEU A 51 2.08 2.01 -10.69
N VAL A 52 2.80 1.26 -11.52
CA VAL A 52 2.73 -0.20 -11.55
C VAL A 52 3.74 -0.76 -10.55
N ALA A 53 3.31 -1.75 -9.78
CA ALA A 53 4.14 -2.50 -8.87
C ALA A 53 3.85 -3.99 -9.02
N VAL A 54 4.78 -4.84 -8.59
CA VAL A 54 4.65 -6.31 -8.65
C VAL A 54 4.92 -6.91 -7.28
N TRP A 55 4.15 -7.92 -6.91
CA TRP A 55 4.46 -8.78 -5.77
C TRP A 55 5.47 -9.84 -6.22
N HIS A 56 6.64 -9.87 -5.58
CA HIS A 56 7.70 -10.83 -5.89
C HIS A 56 8.50 -11.12 -4.62
N ASP A 57 8.84 -12.39 -4.38
CA ASP A 57 9.66 -12.85 -3.25
C ASP A 57 9.24 -12.28 -1.87
N GLY A 58 7.93 -12.22 -1.62
CA GLY A 58 7.39 -11.74 -0.34
C GLY A 58 7.39 -10.22 -0.16
N ALA A 59 7.63 -9.44 -1.22
CA ALA A 59 7.64 -7.98 -1.19
C ALA A 59 6.98 -7.35 -2.41
N ILE A 60 6.61 -6.07 -2.28
CA ILE A 60 6.21 -5.23 -3.41
C ILE A 60 7.43 -4.54 -4.00
N HIS A 61 7.59 -4.66 -5.32
CA HIS A 61 8.62 -4.00 -6.10
C HIS A 61 7.99 -3.01 -7.09
N PHE A 62 8.60 -1.84 -7.23
CA PHE A 62 8.30 -0.90 -8.30
C PHE A 62 9.59 -0.26 -8.80
N THR A 63 9.55 0.31 -10.00
CA THR A 63 10.70 1.01 -10.59
C THR A 63 10.49 2.51 -10.55
N THR A 64 11.60 3.25 -10.49
CA THR A 64 11.57 4.71 -10.56
C THR A 64 12.93 5.24 -11.02
N THR A 65 12.95 6.43 -11.61
CA THR A 65 14.21 7.08 -12.02
C THR A 65 14.87 7.77 -10.84
N SER A 66 16.19 7.94 -10.89
CA SER A 66 16.97 8.58 -9.82
C SER A 66 16.58 10.03 -9.54
N THR A 67 15.96 10.69 -10.53
CA THR A 67 15.51 12.09 -10.53
C THR A 67 14.02 12.27 -10.24
N ALA A 68 13.23 11.19 -10.23
CA ALA A 68 11.81 11.28 -9.91
C ALA A 68 11.61 11.80 -8.48
N GLN A 69 10.57 12.62 -8.27
CA GLN A 69 10.28 13.19 -6.96
C GLN A 69 10.07 12.11 -5.88
N LYS A 70 9.44 10.98 -6.22
CA LYS A 70 9.25 9.86 -5.28
C LYS A 70 10.60 9.30 -4.79
N THR A 71 11.62 9.25 -5.63
CA THR A 71 12.97 8.82 -5.25
C THR A 71 13.64 9.81 -4.31
N VAL A 72 13.51 11.11 -4.59
CA VAL A 72 14.02 12.17 -3.71
C VAL A 72 13.34 12.08 -2.33
N ASN A 73 12.01 11.89 -2.31
CA ASN A 73 11.26 11.73 -1.07
C ASN A 73 11.71 10.48 -0.30
N LEU A 74 11.83 9.33 -0.97
CA LEU A 74 12.23 8.04 -0.36
C LEU A 74 13.64 8.06 0.23
N ARG A 75 14.57 8.85 -0.33
CA ARG A 75 15.91 9.04 0.25
C ARG A 75 15.89 9.80 1.58
N GLY A 76 14.95 10.73 1.75
CA GLY A 76 14.80 11.51 2.99
C GLY A 76 13.89 10.82 4.02
N ASN A 77 12.85 10.12 3.55
CA ASN A 77 11.93 9.36 4.39
C ASN A 77 11.50 8.06 3.66
N PRO A 78 11.96 6.88 4.12
CA PRO A 78 11.65 5.62 3.47
C PRO A 78 10.22 5.12 3.77
N HIS A 79 9.49 5.74 4.70
CA HIS A 79 8.14 5.33 5.04
C HIS A 79 7.13 5.81 4.00
N VAL A 80 6.26 4.90 3.57
CA VAL A 80 5.25 5.14 2.53
C VAL A 80 3.94 4.45 2.85
N ILE A 81 2.88 4.91 2.18
CA ILE A 81 1.65 4.14 2.05
C ILE A 81 1.54 3.74 0.58
N LEU A 82 1.24 2.48 0.33
CA LEU A 82 0.88 1.98 -0.99
C LEU A 82 -0.57 1.52 -0.94
N THR A 83 -1.41 2.04 -1.84
CA THR A 83 -2.81 1.64 -1.95
C THR A 83 -3.11 1.10 -3.33
N THR A 84 -4.07 0.18 -3.42
CA THR A 84 -4.66 -0.31 -4.66
C THR A 84 -6.15 -0.59 -4.43
N GLY A 85 -6.93 -0.69 -5.50
CA GLY A 85 -8.37 -0.95 -5.45
C GLY A 85 -9.10 -0.50 -6.72
N CYS A 86 -10.40 -0.79 -6.79
CA CYS A 86 -11.21 -0.63 -8.00
C CYS A 86 -12.11 0.63 -8.01
N ASN A 87 -11.85 1.62 -7.13
CA ASN A 87 -12.72 2.79 -6.90
C ASN A 87 -14.21 2.42 -6.62
N GLN A 88 -14.46 1.19 -6.20
CA GLN A 88 -15.77 0.73 -5.74
C GLN A 88 -15.97 1.18 -4.28
N LYS A 89 -17.23 1.39 -3.89
CA LYS A 89 -17.59 1.88 -2.54
C LYS A 89 -17.79 0.76 -1.52
N GLU A 90 -17.69 -0.50 -1.95
CA GLU A 90 -17.84 -1.66 -1.07
C GLU A 90 -16.79 -1.64 0.04
N GLY A 91 -17.23 -1.87 1.28
CA GLY A 91 -16.36 -1.85 2.46
C GLY A 91 -15.94 -0.46 2.96
N LEU A 92 -16.35 0.63 2.31
CA LEU A 92 -16.06 1.98 2.81
C LEU A 92 -16.95 2.28 4.03
N THR A 93 -16.32 2.60 5.15
CA THR A 93 -16.99 3.17 6.34
C THR A 93 -16.49 4.60 6.51
N VAL A 94 -17.42 5.54 6.70
CA VAL A 94 -17.15 6.98 6.92
C VAL A 94 -17.29 7.30 8.39
#